data_AF-A0A9E7EL20-F1
#
_entry.id   AF-A0A9E7EL20-F1
#
_cell.length_a   1.000
_cell.length_b   1.000
_cell.length_c   1.000
_cell.angle_alpha   90.00
_cell.angle_beta   90.00
_cell.angle_gamma   90.00
#
_symmetry.space_group_name_H-M   'P 1'
#
loop_
_entity.id
_entity.type
_entity.pdbx_description
1 polymer ?
#
loop_
_entity_poly.entity_id
_entity_poly.type
_entity_poly.pdbx_seq_one_letter_code
_entity_poly.pdbx_strand_id
1 'polypeptide(L)'
;MGTKEFGSNACLYSFPSLPQTIFLLYLSPSGGGNQTKNLSFSPFSLANPYTRNPIFKPRTTSLTLSRRRRIANLISGPLSWKMDRLDGPARLMIVSDLDHTMVDHHDPENTSLLRFNALWESLYRHDSLLVFSTGRSPTLYKQLRSEKPMLTPDITITSVGTEITYGDSMVPDEGWVNVLNQKWDRNVVLEETAKLPQLKFQSETEQRPHKVSFYVEKGHAQDVISSLSDRFEKRGLDVKIIYSGGIDLDILPQGAGKGQALAYLLKKFKEGGKPPINTLVCGDSGNDAELFSIPDVYGVMVSNAQEELLQWHAEHAKENTKIIHASNRCAAGIIEAIGHFGLGPNTSPRDSSDILVSKLDNFNPSHEVVKFYITYERWRRAEAEKSDLLIQSLKHICVSMRLPYLPRFFKYFHFTCTLILVKSFILHPTGIAVHPSGVEHSLHECIDTFGPHYGDKQGKQFRVWLDRVFTSQIGSTSWLVKFDKWELTDDGRHCSLTTILLNSEPGNPGAFSLLHVHQTWLEGFAARCQNDWIF
;
A
#
# COMPACT_ATOMS: atom_id res chain seq x y z
N MET A 1 22.21 53.03 -12.56
CA MET A 1 20.98 53.85 -12.42
C MET A 1 19.86 52.92 -11.96
N GLY A 2 19.20 53.24 -10.85
CA GLY A 2 18.01 52.53 -10.36
C GLY A 2 18.25 51.58 -9.17
N THR A 3 18.30 52.15 -7.97
CA THR A 3 18.35 51.50 -6.66
C THR A 3 16.94 51.22 -6.08
N LYS A 4 16.90 50.34 -5.06
CA LYS A 4 15.86 50.14 -4.00
C LYS A 4 14.74 49.14 -4.34
N GLU A 5 14.21 48.31 -3.42
CA GLU A 5 14.26 48.29 -1.95
C GLU A 5 13.90 46.89 -1.41
N PHE A 6 14.47 46.53 -0.26
CA PHE A 6 14.09 45.40 0.58
C PHE A 6 12.74 45.67 1.26
N GLY A 7 11.84 44.67 1.27
CA GLY A 7 10.56 44.72 1.97
C GLY A 7 10.29 43.40 2.69
N SER A 8 10.69 43.34 3.95
CA SER A 8 10.28 42.36 4.95
C SER A 8 8.79 42.47 5.25
N ASN A 9 8.04 41.38 5.11
CA ASN A 9 6.72 41.24 5.74
C ASN A 9 6.65 39.88 6.45
N ALA A 10 6.96 39.93 7.75
CA ALA A 10 6.61 38.90 8.70
C ALA A 10 5.09 38.98 8.95
N CYS A 11 4.35 37.94 8.59
CA CYS A 11 2.98 37.76 9.03
C CYS A 11 2.98 36.81 10.23
N LEU A 12 2.94 37.40 11.42
CA LEU A 12 2.61 36.71 12.68
C LEU A 12 1.13 36.34 12.63
N TYR A 13 0.82 35.06 12.45
CA TYR A 13 -0.52 34.53 12.74
C TYR A 13 -0.47 33.77 14.06
N SER A 14 -1.13 34.37 15.03
CA SER A 14 -1.43 33.90 16.37
C SER A 14 -2.31 32.64 16.36
N PHE A 15 -1.87 31.63 17.12
CA PHE A 15 -2.60 30.40 17.42
C PHE A 15 -3.88 30.67 18.22
N PRO A 16 -5.00 29.98 17.89
CA PRO A 16 -5.98 29.58 18.88
C PRO A 16 -5.76 28.11 19.26
N SER A 17 -5.35 27.89 20.50
CA SER A 17 -5.43 26.60 21.18
C SER A 17 -6.90 26.20 21.31
N LEU A 18 -7.33 25.14 20.62
CA LEU A 18 -8.63 24.50 20.84
C LEU A 18 -8.44 23.15 21.57
N PRO A 19 -9.28 22.84 22.56
CA PRO A 19 -9.07 21.74 23.48
C PRO A 19 -9.46 20.40 22.84
N GLN A 20 -8.55 19.42 22.93
CA GLN A 20 -8.86 18.02 22.64
C GLN A 20 -9.91 17.52 23.64
N THR A 21 -11.16 17.45 23.20
CA THR A 21 -12.24 16.81 23.95
C THR A 21 -12.27 15.34 23.56
N ILE A 22 -11.69 14.49 24.40
CA ILE A 22 -11.76 13.03 24.28
C ILE A 22 -13.17 12.60 24.71
N PHE A 23 -14.00 12.16 23.77
CA PHE A 23 -15.23 11.44 24.07
C PHE A 23 -14.92 9.98 24.42
N LEU A 24 -14.95 9.65 25.71
CA LEU A 24 -14.99 8.28 26.21
C LEU A 24 -16.45 7.88 26.39
N LEU A 25 -17.00 7.15 25.42
CA LEU A 25 -18.28 6.45 25.57
C LEU A 25 -18.08 5.24 26.50
N TYR A 26 -18.44 5.39 27.78
CA TYR A 26 -18.62 4.26 28.69
C TYR A 26 -20.05 3.72 28.54
N LEU A 27 -20.16 2.49 28.03
CA LEU A 27 -21.37 1.68 28.18
C LEU A 27 -21.38 1.09 29.59
N SER A 28 -22.27 1.59 30.46
CA SER A 28 -22.59 0.94 31.73
C SER A 28 -23.71 -0.10 31.53
N PRO A 29 -23.61 -1.31 32.10
CA PRO A 29 -24.74 -2.20 32.20
C PRO A 29 -25.67 -1.75 33.33
N SER A 30 -26.96 -1.84 33.05
CA SER A 30 -28.08 -1.63 33.97
C SER A 30 -28.06 -2.63 35.14
N GLY A 31 -28.24 -2.11 36.35
CA GLY A 31 -28.48 -2.88 37.56
C GLY A 31 -29.06 -1.97 38.63
N GLY A 32 -30.39 -2.04 38.82
CA GLY A 32 -31.11 -1.23 39.79
C GLY A 32 -30.93 -1.72 41.23
N GLY A 33 -31.12 -0.81 42.19
CA GLY A 33 -31.35 -1.16 43.59
C GLY A 33 -30.76 -0.19 44.60
N ASN A 34 -31.55 0.82 44.97
CA ASN A 34 -31.59 1.56 46.24
C ASN A 34 -30.42 1.40 47.25
N GLN A 35 -29.79 2.52 47.61
CA GLN A 35 -30.02 3.15 48.92
C GLN A 35 -29.32 4.51 49.02
N THR A 36 -30.08 5.47 49.56
CA THR A 36 -29.71 6.81 49.95
C THR A 36 -28.74 6.83 51.12
N LYS A 37 -27.75 7.74 51.10
CA LYS A 37 -27.36 8.56 52.27
C LYS A 37 -26.41 9.71 51.88
N ASN A 38 -26.77 10.86 52.41
CA ASN A 38 -26.19 12.19 52.24
C ASN A 38 -24.78 12.38 52.84
N LEU A 39 -24.11 13.45 52.38
CA LEU A 39 -23.31 14.48 53.11
C LEU A 39 -21.94 14.70 52.42
N SER A 40 -21.75 15.78 51.65
CA SER A 40 -21.42 17.18 52.01
C SER A 40 -19.92 17.53 51.80
N PHE A 41 -19.68 18.52 50.93
CA PHE A 41 -18.61 19.53 50.80
C PHE A 41 -17.64 19.71 52.00
N SER A 42 -16.35 20.14 51.94
CA SER A 42 -15.44 20.77 50.94
C SER A 42 -13.99 20.85 51.57
N PRO A 43 -13.04 21.73 51.16
CA PRO A 43 -11.79 21.45 50.43
C PRO A 43 -10.48 21.69 51.26
N PHE A 44 -9.32 21.88 50.58
CA PHE A 44 -7.94 22.16 51.05
C PHE A 44 -7.04 20.91 51.21
N SER A 45 -5.74 20.88 50.89
CA SER A 45 -4.77 21.74 50.19
C SER A 45 -3.48 20.91 50.11
N LEU A 46 -2.64 21.24 49.13
CA LEU A 46 -1.29 20.76 48.85
C LEU A 46 -0.39 20.50 50.09
N ALA A 47 0.27 19.33 50.12
CA ALA A 47 1.69 19.16 50.49
C ALA A 47 2.16 17.69 50.30
N ASN A 48 3.29 17.53 49.60
CA ASN A 48 4.19 16.36 49.56
C ASN A 48 5.27 16.57 50.67
N PRO A 49 6.23 15.67 51.02
CA PRO A 49 6.48 14.26 50.66
C PRO A 49 6.96 13.32 51.82
N TYR A 50 7.19 12.04 51.49
CA TYR A 50 7.98 10.98 52.18
C TYR A 50 7.64 10.57 53.63
N THR A 51 7.14 9.34 53.83
CA THR A 51 7.87 8.20 54.45
C THR A 51 7.00 6.95 54.70
N ARG A 52 7.58 5.78 54.38
CA ARG A 52 7.44 4.42 54.97
C ARG A 52 6.06 3.72 55.04
N ASN A 53 5.98 2.60 54.31
CA ASN A 53 5.04 1.48 54.44
C ASN A 53 5.03 0.86 55.86
N PRO A 54 3.92 0.22 56.26
CA PRO A 54 3.87 -1.25 56.13
C PRO A 54 2.52 -1.84 55.68
N ILE A 55 2.64 -2.82 54.77
CA ILE A 55 1.95 -4.13 54.76
C ILE A 55 0.43 -4.13 54.97
N PHE A 56 -0.31 -4.24 53.86
CA PHE A 56 -1.59 -4.96 53.80
C PHE A 56 -1.70 -5.71 52.46
N LYS A 57 -1.75 -7.05 52.50
CA LYS A 57 -2.16 -7.90 51.36
C LYS A 57 -3.69 -7.84 51.26
N PRO A 58 -4.25 -7.81 50.04
CA PRO A 58 -5.17 -8.88 49.70
C PRO A 58 -5.09 -9.40 48.25
N ARG A 59 -5.17 -10.74 48.15
CA ARG A 59 -5.78 -11.57 47.11
C ARG A 59 -5.67 -11.11 45.64
N THR A 60 -4.65 -11.66 44.98
CA THR A 60 -4.60 -11.89 43.54
C THR A 60 -5.75 -12.79 43.07
N THR A 61 -6.70 -12.23 42.33
CA THR A 61 -7.43 -12.96 41.29
C THR A 61 -6.59 -12.95 40.02
N SER A 62 -6.20 -14.15 39.59
CA SER A 62 -5.48 -14.43 38.35
C SER A 62 -6.22 -13.86 37.13
N LEU A 63 -5.66 -12.83 36.52
CA LEU A 63 -5.92 -12.44 35.14
C LEU A 63 -4.69 -12.79 34.32
N THR A 64 -4.90 -13.57 33.27
CA THR A 64 -3.92 -14.23 32.42
C THR A 64 -2.90 -13.25 31.80
N LEU A 65 -1.64 -13.68 31.79
CA LEU A 65 -0.45 -12.99 31.25
C LEU A 65 -0.58 -12.52 29.78
N SER A 66 -1.59 -12.99 29.04
CA SER A 66 -1.85 -12.58 27.65
C SER A 66 -2.45 -11.18 27.51
N ARG A 67 -3.12 -10.65 28.55
CA ARG A 67 -3.81 -9.34 28.46
C ARG A 67 -2.92 -8.13 28.83
N ARG A 68 -1.81 -8.33 29.56
CA ARG A 68 -0.85 -7.26 29.87
C ARG A 68 0.06 -6.87 28.70
N ARG A 69 0.27 -7.77 27.72
CA ARG A 69 1.05 -7.47 26.51
C ARG A 69 0.37 -6.47 25.56
N ARG A 70 -0.95 -6.30 25.62
CA ARG A 70 -1.68 -5.40 24.71
C ARG A 70 -1.72 -3.93 25.16
N ILE A 71 -1.46 -3.62 26.43
CA ILE A 71 -1.53 -2.23 26.94
C ILE A 71 -0.12 -1.65 27.19
N ALA A 72 0.89 -2.50 27.44
CA ALA A 72 2.28 -2.03 27.61
C ALA A 72 2.95 -1.53 26.31
N ASN A 73 2.38 -1.80 25.13
CA ASN A 73 2.91 -1.34 23.84
C ASN A 73 2.59 0.14 23.51
N LEU A 74 1.95 0.88 24.41
CA LEU A 74 1.59 2.28 24.19
C LEU A 74 2.52 3.29 24.90
N ILE A 75 3.49 2.84 25.71
CA ILE A 75 4.37 3.75 26.47
C ILE A 75 5.78 3.16 26.60
N SER A 76 6.61 3.20 25.55
CA SER A 76 8.09 3.19 25.64
C SER A 76 8.79 3.30 24.28
N GLY A 77 9.50 4.41 24.04
CA GLY A 77 10.80 4.49 23.32
C GLY A 77 10.88 4.23 21.80
N PRO A 78 11.88 4.80 21.09
CA PRO A 78 11.93 4.89 19.63
C PRO A 78 12.52 3.62 18.96
N LEU A 79 12.14 3.37 17.70
CA LEU A 79 12.61 2.29 16.82
C LEU A 79 12.36 0.85 17.29
N SER A 80 11.09 0.41 17.29
CA SER A 80 10.79 -1.01 17.10
C SER A 80 10.34 -1.23 15.66
N TRP A 81 11.16 -1.93 14.88
CA TRP A 81 10.80 -2.63 13.65
C TRP A 81 9.38 -3.20 13.78
N LYS A 82 8.41 -2.67 13.05
CA LYS A 82 7.04 -3.16 13.15
C LYS A 82 6.47 -3.39 11.77
N MET A 83 6.84 -4.56 11.23
CA MET A 83 5.91 -5.37 10.43
C MET A 83 4.77 -5.86 11.35
N ASP A 84 4.10 -4.94 12.03
CA ASP A 84 3.01 -5.19 12.99
C ASP A 84 1.78 -5.80 12.30
N ARG A 85 1.75 -5.75 10.96
CA ARG A 85 0.70 -6.35 10.15
C ARG A 85 0.79 -7.88 10.10
N LEU A 86 1.98 -8.48 10.17
CA LEU A 86 2.16 -9.92 9.96
C LEU A 86 2.50 -10.65 11.25
N ASP A 87 1.55 -11.45 11.74
CA ASP A 87 1.75 -12.30 12.91
C ASP A 87 2.73 -13.48 12.64
N GLY A 88 2.93 -13.86 11.38
CA GLY A 88 3.81 -14.96 10.97
C GLY A 88 4.60 -14.68 9.67
N PRO A 89 5.15 -15.73 9.03
CA PRO A 89 5.70 -15.67 7.68
C PRO A 89 4.73 -15.05 6.68
N ALA A 90 5.24 -14.21 5.76
CA ALA A 90 4.44 -13.73 4.65
C ALA A 90 4.10 -14.90 3.71
N ARG A 91 2.83 -15.04 3.31
CA ARG A 91 2.39 -16.08 2.37
C ARG A 91 3.08 -15.93 1.01
N LEU A 92 3.18 -14.68 0.55
CA LEU A 92 3.85 -14.32 -0.68
C LEU A 92 4.64 -13.02 -0.44
N MET A 93 5.85 -12.94 -0.96
CA MET A 93 6.61 -11.70 -1.08
C MET A 93 6.80 -11.41 -2.57
N ILE A 94 6.25 -10.31 -3.07
CA ILE A 94 6.50 -9.83 -4.43
C ILE A 94 7.62 -8.81 -4.39
N VAL A 95 8.66 -9.03 -5.18
CA VAL A 95 9.81 -8.13 -5.35
C VAL A 95 9.84 -7.68 -6.79
N SER A 96 9.35 -6.48 -7.05
CA SER A 96 9.15 -5.99 -8.43
C SER A 96 10.03 -4.80 -8.71
N ASP A 97 10.66 -4.79 -9.89
CA ASP A 97 11.08 -3.53 -10.49
C ASP A 97 9.86 -2.63 -10.78
N LEU A 98 10.12 -1.34 -10.97
CA LEU A 98 9.10 -0.33 -11.22
C LEU A 98 8.95 -0.01 -12.70
N ASP A 99 9.99 0.52 -13.33
CA ASP A 99 9.88 1.12 -14.66
C ASP A 99 9.78 0.01 -15.70
N HIS A 100 8.72 0.00 -16.52
CA HIS A 100 8.46 -1.07 -17.50
C HIS A 100 8.19 -2.46 -16.90
N THR A 101 8.28 -2.64 -15.58
CA THR A 101 7.85 -3.86 -14.87
C THR A 101 6.53 -3.66 -14.11
N MET A 102 6.48 -2.87 -13.03
CA MET A 102 5.21 -2.60 -12.34
C MET A 102 4.41 -1.48 -13.04
N VAL A 103 5.12 -0.45 -13.50
CA VAL A 103 4.58 0.76 -14.12
C VAL A 103 4.78 0.69 -15.62
N ASP A 104 3.68 0.86 -16.35
CA ASP A 104 3.74 1.10 -17.78
C ASP A 104 3.73 2.59 -18.09
N HIS A 105 4.83 3.10 -18.61
CA HIS A 105 4.95 4.51 -19.03
C HIS A 105 4.15 4.81 -20.30
N HIS A 106 3.76 3.78 -21.04
CA HIS A 106 2.96 3.92 -22.27
C HIS A 106 1.46 3.77 -22.03
N ASP A 107 1.03 3.49 -20.79
CA ASP A 107 -0.38 3.39 -20.40
C ASP A 107 -0.79 4.63 -19.58
N PRO A 108 -1.39 5.66 -20.22
CA PRO A 108 -1.86 6.84 -19.51
C PRO A 108 -3.00 6.53 -18.53
N GLU A 109 -3.75 5.45 -18.80
CA GLU A 109 -4.90 5.02 -18.01
C GLU A 109 -4.51 4.13 -16.81
N ASN A 110 -3.24 3.73 -16.72
CA ASN A 110 -2.67 2.89 -15.65
C ASN A 110 -3.47 1.60 -15.41
N THR A 111 -4.03 1.03 -16.47
CA THR A 111 -4.99 -0.08 -16.45
C THR A 111 -4.42 -1.30 -15.73
N SER A 112 -3.24 -1.78 -16.14
CA SER A 112 -2.61 -2.96 -15.53
C SER A 112 -2.14 -2.71 -14.10
N LEU A 113 -1.64 -1.50 -13.81
CA LEU A 113 -1.23 -1.10 -12.46
C LEU A 113 -2.44 -1.09 -11.51
N LEU A 114 -3.55 -0.48 -11.92
CA LEU A 114 -4.78 -0.44 -11.12
C LEU A 114 -5.41 -1.83 -10.94
N ARG A 115 -5.29 -2.73 -11.94
CA ARG A 115 -5.67 -4.14 -11.80
C ARG A 115 -4.85 -4.84 -10.73
N PHE A 116 -3.53 -4.62 -10.70
CA PHE A 116 -2.66 -5.15 -9.66
C PHE A 116 -3.00 -4.56 -8.29
N ASN A 117 -3.21 -3.25 -8.19
CA ASN A 117 -3.57 -2.59 -6.93
C ASN A 117 -4.84 -3.21 -6.32
N ALA A 118 -5.89 -3.35 -7.13
CA ALA A 118 -7.14 -3.94 -6.69
C ALA A 118 -6.96 -5.40 -6.23
N LEU A 119 -6.18 -6.20 -6.95
CA LEU A 119 -5.88 -7.58 -6.58
C LEU A 119 -5.10 -7.66 -5.25
N TRP A 120 -4.06 -6.83 -5.12
CA TRP A 120 -3.18 -6.82 -3.96
C TRP A 120 -3.93 -6.44 -2.69
N GLU A 121 -4.64 -5.32 -2.72
CA GLU A 121 -5.37 -4.78 -1.56
C GLU A 121 -6.54 -5.68 -1.13
N SER A 122 -7.17 -6.38 -2.08
CA SER A 122 -8.28 -7.29 -1.76
C SER A 122 -7.82 -8.62 -1.19
N LEU A 123 -6.76 -9.24 -1.74
CA LEU A 123 -6.44 -10.65 -1.49
C LEU A 123 -5.07 -10.93 -0.87
N TYR A 124 -4.11 -10.00 -0.93
CA TYR A 124 -2.72 -10.28 -0.54
C TYR A 124 -2.25 -9.40 0.61
N ARG A 125 -2.70 -8.15 0.67
CA ARG A 125 -2.17 -7.18 1.63
C ARG A 125 -2.39 -7.54 3.10
N HIS A 126 -3.22 -8.50 3.46
CA HIS A 126 -3.38 -8.89 4.86
C HIS A 126 -2.28 -9.86 5.33
N ASP A 127 -1.70 -10.66 4.42
CA ASP A 127 -0.79 -11.77 4.77
C ASP A 127 0.50 -11.85 3.92
N SER A 128 0.67 -10.94 2.97
CA SER A 128 1.78 -10.95 1.98
C SER A 128 2.59 -9.65 2.05
N LEU A 129 3.77 -9.60 1.42
CA LEU A 129 4.68 -8.44 1.40
C LEU A 129 4.90 -7.90 -0.01
N LEU A 130 4.84 -6.58 -0.15
CA LEU A 130 5.17 -5.88 -1.38
C LEU A 130 6.52 -5.18 -1.23
N VAL A 131 7.44 -5.51 -2.12
CA VAL A 131 8.78 -4.90 -2.20
C VAL A 131 8.94 -4.29 -3.59
N PHE A 132 9.26 -3.00 -3.65
CA PHE A 132 9.71 -2.37 -4.89
C PHE A 132 11.22 -2.33 -4.93
N SER A 133 11.82 -2.76 -6.05
CA SER A 133 13.27 -2.86 -6.26
C SER A 133 13.67 -2.13 -7.53
N THR A 134 14.00 -0.85 -7.41
CA THR A 134 14.17 0.07 -8.54
C THR A 134 15.60 0.62 -8.66
N GLY A 135 15.99 0.94 -9.90
CA GLY A 135 17.20 1.71 -10.16
C GLY A 135 17.09 3.18 -9.75
N ARG A 136 15.87 3.72 -9.61
CA ARG A 136 15.62 5.12 -9.21
C ARG A 136 16.21 5.43 -7.85
N SER A 137 16.76 6.64 -7.72
CA SER A 137 17.07 7.23 -6.42
C SER A 137 15.79 7.44 -5.57
N PRO A 138 15.89 7.56 -4.23
CA PRO A 138 14.74 7.82 -3.36
C PRO A 138 13.92 9.05 -3.80
N THR A 139 14.59 10.08 -4.33
CA THR A 139 13.94 11.29 -4.85
C THR A 139 13.09 10.98 -6.09
N LEU A 140 13.66 10.30 -7.09
CA LEU A 140 12.95 9.93 -8.31
C LEU A 140 11.85 8.89 -8.08
N TYR A 141 12.03 8.03 -7.07
CA TYR A 141 10.98 7.11 -6.61
C TYR A 141 9.78 7.87 -6.02
N LYS A 142 10.02 8.85 -5.15
CA LYS A 142 8.96 9.72 -4.60
C LYS A 142 8.25 10.50 -5.70
N GLN A 143 8.99 11.00 -6.68
CA GLN A 143 8.41 11.64 -7.86
C GLN A 143 7.50 10.67 -8.63
N LEU A 144 7.97 9.45 -8.94
CA LEU A 144 7.14 8.47 -9.64
C LEU A 144 5.86 8.12 -8.86
N ARG A 145 5.96 7.97 -7.54
CA ARG A 145 4.78 7.76 -6.69
C ARG A 145 3.79 8.92 -6.77
N SER A 146 4.25 10.16 -6.98
CA SER A 146 3.39 11.33 -7.17
C SER A 146 2.79 11.43 -8.58
N GLU A 147 3.35 10.72 -9.56
CA GLU A 147 2.94 10.73 -10.98
C GLU A 147 2.06 9.52 -11.37
N LYS A 148 2.30 8.35 -10.78
CA LYS A 148 1.52 7.11 -10.99
C LYS A 148 0.71 6.66 -9.76
N PRO A 149 -0.45 5.99 -9.91
CA PRO A 149 -1.29 5.52 -8.81
C PRO A 149 -0.67 4.27 -8.16
N MET A 150 0.50 4.41 -7.54
CA MET A 150 1.23 3.30 -6.94
C MET A 150 0.77 3.04 -5.50
N LEU A 151 0.71 1.76 -5.12
CA LEU A 151 0.55 1.38 -3.72
C LEU A 151 1.76 1.76 -2.88
N THR A 152 1.55 1.89 -1.57
CA THR A 152 2.63 1.97 -0.60
C THR A 152 3.19 0.57 -0.35
N PRO A 153 4.46 0.29 -0.73
CA PRO A 153 5.08 -1.00 -0.46
C PRO A 153 5.44 -1.15 1.03
N ASP A 154 5.68 -2.37 1.47
CA ASP A 154 6.22 -2.63 2.80
C ASP A 154 7.72 -2.27 2.86
N ILE A 155 8.44 -2.50 1.76
CA ILE A 155 9.88 -2.27 1.62
C ILE A 155 10.18 -1.64 0.27
N THR A 156 11.09 -0.66 0.25
CA THR A 156 11.61 -0.10 -1.00
C THR A 156 13.12 -0.25 -1.04
N ILE A 157 13.59 -0.91 -2.09
CA ILE A 157 14.99 -1.02 -2.48
C ILE A 157 15.20 -0.01 -3.62
N THR A 158 16.04 1.01 -3.41
CA THR A 158 16.30 2.08 -4.38
C THR A 158 17.76 2.10 -4.80
N SER A 159 18.08 2.94 -5.78
CA SER A 159 19.46 3.22 -6.20
C SER A 159 20.20 1.93 -6.58
N VAL A 160 19.53 1.04 -7.32
CA VAL A 160 20.07 -0.26 -7.79
C VAL A 160 20.51 -1.17 -6.62
N GLY A 161 19.76 -1.16 -5.51
CA GLY A 161 20.04 -2.03 -4.37
C GLY A 161 20.99 -1.45 -3.33
N THR A 162 21.37 -0.19 -3.42
CA THR A 162 22.27 0.44 -2.44
C THR A 162 21.55 1.01 -1.22
N GLU A 163 20.23 1.15 -1.28
CA GLU A 163 19.42 1.67 -0.19
C GLU A 163 18.20 0.77 0.02
N ILE A 164 17.99 0.32 1.26
CA ILE A 164 16.79 -0.41 1.68
C ILE A 164 16.06 0.47 2.69
N THR A 165 14.77 0.68 2.48
CA THR A 165 13.92 1.52 3.32
C THR A 165 12.58 0.85 3.62
N TYR A 166 11.97 1.21 4.74
CA TYR A 166 10.77 0.56 5.25
C TYR A 166 9.57 1.51 5.35
N GLY A 167 8.42 1.02 4.89
CA GLY A 167 7.13 1.70 4.97
C GLY A 167 7.09 3.05 4.24
N ASP A 168 6.01 3.80 4.47
CA ASP A 168 5.78 5.08 3.81
C ASP A 168 6.77 6.17 4.23
N SER A 169 7.22 6.13 5.48
CA SER A 169 8.23 7.05 6.01
C SER A 169 9.63 6.79 5.43
N MET A 170 9.81 5.70 4.67
CA MET A 170 11.09 5.28 4.08
C MET A 170 12.24 5.26 5.10
N VAL A 171 12.02 4.63 6.25
CA VAL A 171 13.06 4.52 7.30
C VAL A 171 14.21 3.64 6.79
N PRO A 172 15.47 4.11 6.77
CA PRO A 172 16.60 3.33 6.28
C PRO A 172 16.88 2.06 7.10
N ASP A 173 17.40 1.03 6.41
CA ASP A 173 17.96 -0.15 7.05
C ASP A 173 19.44 0.08 7.43
N GLU A 174 19.67 0.44 8.69
CA GLU A 174 21.02 0.63 9.22
C GLU A 174 21.90 -0.63 9.12
N GLY A 175 21.30 -1.82 9.17
CA GLY A 175 22.02 -3.08 8.99
C GLY A 175 22.57 -3.21 7.57
N TRP A 176 21.78 -2.84 6.57
CA TRP A 176 22.21 -2.83 5.16
C TRP A 176 23.30 -1.78 4.90
N VAL A 177 23.14 -0.57 5.44
CA VAL A 177 24.17 0.49 5.36
C VAL A 177 25.52 -0.01 5.89
N ASN A 178 25.52 -0.71 7.02
CA ASN A 178 26.74 -1.27 7.60
C ASN A 178 27.37 -2.39 6.75
N VAL A 179 26.55 -3.21 6.08
CA VAL A 179 27.05 -4.21 5.12
C VAL A 179 27.75 -3.52 3.95
N LEU A 180 27.15 -2.48 3.39
CA LEU A 180 27.70 -1.76 2.24
C LEU A 180 28.93 -0.89 2.57
N ASN A 181 29.12 -0.52 3.83
CA ASN A 181 30.33 0.19 4.28
C ASN A 181 31.59 -0.69 4.26
N GLN A 182 31.46 -2.02 4.16
CA GLN A 182 32.61 -2.92 4.16
C GLN A 182 33.44 -2.71 2.89
N LYS A 183 34.69 -2.25 3.06
CA LYS A 183 35.63 -1.92 1.98
C LYS A 183 35.06 -0.97 0.92
N TRP A 184 34.22 -0.04 1.38
CA TRP A 184 33.70 1.05 0.56
C TRP A 184 34.16 2.38 1.14
N ASP A 185 34.72 3.24 0.29
CA ASP A 185 35.00 4.63 0.61
C ASP A 185 34.66 5.52 -0.59
N ARG A 186 33.53 6.23 -0.47
CA ARG A 186 33.04 7.13 -1.51
C ARG A 186 34.04 8.24 -1.86
N ASN A 187 34.82 8.73 -0.90
CA ASN A 187 35.79 9.80 -1.16
C ASN A 187 36.93 9.30 -2.03
N VAL A 188 37.40 8.07 -1.80
CA VAL A 188 38.40 7.44 -2.65
C VAL A 188 37.84 7.17 -4.06
N VAL A 189 36.55 6.78 -4.17
CA VAL A 189 35.88 6.66 -5.48
C VAL A 189 35.90 7.98 -6.24
N LEU A 190 35.54 9.08 -5.59
CA LEU A 190 35.57 10.42 -6.20
C LEU A 190 37.00 10.85 -6.56
N GLU A 191 38.00 10.54 -5.72
CA GLU A 191 39.40 10.87 -5.95
C GLU A 191 39.94 10.17 -7.21
N GLU A 192 39.71 8.85 -7.36
CA GLU A 192 40.21 8.10 -8.52
C GLU A 192 39.44 8.43 -9.81
N THR A 193 38.12 8.65 -9.72
CA THR A 193 37.30 9.00 -10.89
C THR A 193 37.60 10.40 -11.43
N ALA A 194 37.94 11.36 -10.56
CA ALA A 194 38.36 12.71 -10.99
C ALA A 194 39.64 12.72 -11.86
N LYS A 195 40.42 11.63 -11.84
CA LYS A 195 41.64 11.46 -12.66
C LYS A 195 41.32 11.02 -14.10
N LEU A 196 40.06 10.69 -14.40
CA LEU A 196 39.61 10.21 -15.72
C LEU A 196 38.72 11.25 -16.41
N PRO A 197 39.23 11.99 -17.42
CA PRO A 197 38.46 13.05 -18.08
C PRO A 197 37.26 12.55 -18.91
N GLN A 198 37.18 11.24 -19.18
CA GLN A 198 36.08 10.61 -19.90
C GLN A 198 34.79 10.52 -19.07
N LEU A 199 34.89 10.64 -17.74
CA LEU A 199 33.77 10.55 -16.83
C LEU A 199 33.11 11.91 -16.61
N LYS A 200 31.81 11.99 -16.83
CA LYS A 200 31.00 13.17 -16.50
C LYS A 200 29.98 12.80 -15.44
N PHE A 201 29.85 13.56 -14.36
CA PHE A 201 28.84 13.27 -13.34
C PHE A 201 27.43 13.28 -13.92
N GLN A 202 26.60 12.34 -13.47
CA GLN A 202 25.15 12.45 -13.60
C GLN A 202 24.60 13.48 -12.60
N SER A 203 23.27 13.69 -12.60
CA SER A 203 22.62 14.63 -11.69
C SER A 203 22.88 14.32 -10.22
N GLU A 204 22.75 15.33 -9.36
CA GLU A 204 22.95 15.20 -7.91
C GLU A 204 22.01 14.16 -7.28
N THR A 205 20.80 13.98 -7.82
CA THR A 205 19.84 12.98 -7.34
C THR A 205 20.36 11.55 -7.48
N GLU A 206 21.23 11.29 -8.45
CA GLU A 206 21.84 9.97 -8.69
C GLU A 206 23.12 9.76 -7.90
N GLN A 207 23.66 10.79 -7.26
CA GLN A 207 24.80 10.67 -6.36
C GLN A 207 24.33 10.29 -4.96
N ARG A 208 24.66 9.08 -4.51
CA ARG A 208 24.26 8.54 -3.19
C ARG A 208 25.48 8.18 -2.34
N PRO A 209 25.29 7.88 -1.03
CA PRO A 209 26.39 7.46 -0.17
C PRO A 209 27.13 6.20 -0.66
N HIS A 210 26.41 5.27 -1.29
CA HIS A 210 26.93 3.99 -1.82
C HIS A 210 26.73 3.83 -3.33
N LYS A 211 26.50 4.93 -4.06
CA LYS A 211 26.38 4.96 -5.53
C LYS A 211 26.98 6.25 -6.06
N VAL A 212 27.93 6.14 -6.98
CA VAL A 212 28.48 7.28 -7.72
C VAL A 212 28.27 7.05 -9.21
N SER A 213 27.53 7.93 -9.85
CA SER A 213 27.04 7.74 -11.22
C SER A 213 27.68 8.73 -12.20
N PHE A 214 28.06 8.22 -13.36
CA PHE A 214 28.70 8.97 -14.43
C PHE A 214 28.07 8.67 -15.79
N TYR A 215 28.33 9.55 -16.76
CA TYR A 215 28.22 9.28 -18.18
C TYR A 215 29.61 8.99 -18.73
N VAL A 216 29.72 7.94 -19.55
CA VAL A 216 30.91 7.58 -20.31
C VAL A 216 30.49 7.10 -21.70
N GLU A 217 31.17 7.59 -22.74
CA GLU A 217 30.85 7.17 -24.11
C GLU A 217 31.26 5.72 -24.35
N LYS A 218 30.46 4.97 -25.12
CA LYS A 218 30.66 3.54 -25.41
C LYS A 218 32.07 3.20 -25.89
N GLY A 219 32.72 4.08 -26.66
CA GLY A 219 34.08 3.88 -27.15
C GLY A 219 35.15 3.88 -26.06
N HIS A 220 34.87 4.47 -24.90
CA HIS A 220 35.80 4.59 -23.78
C HIS A 220 35.42 3.72 -22.58
N ALA A 221 34.20 3.17 -22.55
CA ALA A 221 33.64 2.48 -21.39
C ALA A 221 34.54 1.33 -20.90
N GLN A 222 34.98 0.43 -21.78
CA GLN A 222 35.79 -0.74 -21.39
C GLN A 222 37.15 -0.34 -20.79
N ASP A 223 37.84 0.60 -21.41
CA ASP A 223 39.14 1.09 -20.91
C ASP A 223 39.00 1.77 -19.54
N VAL A 224 37.94 2.56 -19.37
CA VAL A 224 37.61 3.22 -18.11
C VAL A 224 37.29 2.20 -17.02
N ILE A 225 36.44 1.20 -17.31
CA ILE A 225 36.07 0.14 -16.36
C ILE A 225 37.31 -0.65 -15.93
N SER A 226 38.17 -1.05 -16.87
CA SER A 226 39.41 -1.77 -16.57
C SER A 226 40.35 -0.93 -15.72
N SER A 227 40.57 0.35 -16.08
CA SER A 227 41.45 1.24 -15.32
C SER A 227 40.94 1.49 -13.90
N LEU A 228 39.63 1.71 -13.73
CA LEU A 228 39.01 1.93 -12.43
C LEU A 228 39.11 0.69 -11.55
N SER A 229 38.85 -0.50 -12.10
CA SER A 229 38.95 -1.77 -11.35
C SER A 229 40.33 -1.94 -10.72
N ASP A 230 41.40 -1.76 -11.51
CA ASP A 230 42.78 -1.84 -11.03
C ASP A 230 43.10 -0.78 -9.96
N ARG A 231 42.58 0.44 -10.12
CA ARG A 231 42.83 1.55 -9.17
C ARG A 231 42.13 1.29 -7.84
N PHE A 232 40.90 0.83 -7.87
CA PHE A 232 40.13 0.55 -6.67
C PHE A 232 40.69 -0.64 -5.89
N GLU A 233 41.09 -1.71 -6.58
CA GLU A 233 41.76 -2.85 -5.95
C GLU A 233 43.06 -2.42 -5.24
N LYS A 234 43.89 -1.58 -5.88
CA LYS A 234 45.12 -1.04 -5.27
C LYS A 234 44.87 -0.17 -4.05
N ARG A 235 43.67 0.43 -3.94
CA ARG A 235 43.24 1.23 -2.79
C ARG A 235 42.48 0.40 -1.76
N GLY A 236 42.35 -0.92 -1.96
CA GLY A 236 41.69 -1.84 -1.04
C GLY A 236 40.17 -1.74 -1.03
N LEU A 237 39.57 -1.18 -2.09
CA LEU A 237 38.12 -1.10 -2.25
C LEU A 237 37.59 -2.32 -3.00
N ASP A 238 36.47 -2.86 -2.53
CA ASP A 238 35.71 -3.88 -3.25
C ASP A 238 34.51 -3.17 -3.91
N VAL A 239 34.59 -2.92 -5.21
CA VAL A 239 33.54 -2.20 -5.96
C VAL A 239 32.96 -3.03 -7.09
N LYS A 240 31.67 -2.81 -7.35
CA LYS A 240 30.97 -3.24 -8.56
C LYS A 240 30.81 -2.03 -9.47
N ILE A 241 31.26 -2.17 -10.72
CA ILE A 241 31.09 -1.15 -11.76
C ILE A 241 30.04 -1.66 -12.74
N ILE A 242 28.93 -0.95 -12.87
CA ILE A 242 27.82 -1.29 -13.76
C ILE A 242 27.81 -0.30 -14.91
N TYR A 243 27.87 -0.79 -16.14
CA TYR A 243 27.71 0.02 -17.34
C TYR A 243 26.43 -0.39 -18.07
N SER A 244 25.51 0.55 -18.27
CA SER A 244 24.18 0.28 -18.82
C SER A 244 23.72 1.38 -19.79
N GLY A 245 22.70 1.09 -20.60
CA GLY A 245 22.11 2.06 -21.52
C GLY A 245 23.05 2.61 -22.60
N GLY A 246 24.26 2.05 -22.73
CA GLY A 246 25.29 2.51 -23.67
C GLY A 246 25.90 3.87 -23.32
N ILE A 247 25.69 4.39 -22.11
CA ILE A 247 26.27 5.67 -21.65
C ILE A 247 26.42 5.76 -20.13
N ASP A 248 25.61 5.08 -19.33
CA ASP A 248 25.58 5.23 -17.87
C ASP A 248 26.60 4.31 -17.20
N LEU A 249 27.36 4.84 -16.25
CA LEU A 249 28.33 4.09 -15.45
C LEU A 249 28.09 4.35 -13.96
N ASP A 250 27.70 3.31 -13.24
CA ASP A 250 27.50 3.33 -11.79
C ASP A 250 28.64 2.60 -11.07
N ILE A 251 29.20 3.24 -10.04
CA ILE A 251 30.20 2.63 -9.15
C ILE A 251 29.55 2.45 -7.78
N LEU A 252 29.46 1.20 -7.34
CA LEU A 252 28.79 0.76 -6.13
C LEU A 252 29.72 -0.14 -5.30
N PRO A 253 29.46 -0.40 -4.01
CA PRO A 253 30.10 -1.49 -3.28
C PRO A 253 29.89 -2.83 -3.98
N GLN A 254 30.86 -3.75 -3.91
CA GLN A 254 30.76 -5.08 -4.55
C GLN A 254 29.54 -5.87 -4.07
N GLY A 255 29.19 -5.73 -2.79
CA GLY A 255 28.01 -6.36 -2.17
C GLY A 255 26.68 -5.69 -2.47
N ALA A 256 26.65 -4.61 -3.26
CA ALA A 256 25.41 -3.96 -3.69
C ALA A 256 24.79 -4.64 -4.92
N GLY A 257 23.54 -4.27 -5.23
CA GLY A 257 22.76 -4.82 -6.34
C GLY A 257 21.36 -5.24 -5.88
N LYS A 258 20.41 -5.28 -6.82
CA LYS A 258 19.02 -5.69 -6.52
C LYS A 258 18.96 -7.11 -5.94
N GLY A 259 19.73 -8.05 -6.49
CA GLY A 259 19.82 -9.41 -5.99
C GLY A 259 20.45 -9.50 -4.60
N GLN A 260 21.55 -8.78 -4.35
CA GLN A 260 22.21 -8.78 -3.04
C GLN A 260 21.33 -8.17 -1.95
N ALA A 261 20.61 -7.08 -2.25
CA ALA A 261 19.64 -6.49 -1.35
C ALA A 261 18.51 -7.48 -1.01
N LEU A 262 18.01 -8.22 -2.00
CA LEU A 262 17.01 -9.28 -1.77
C LEU A 262 17.58 -10.43 -0.93
N ALA A 263 18.80 -10.90 -1.22
CA ALA A 263 19.47 -11.95 -0.45
C ALA A 263 19.62 -11.54 1.02
N TYR A 264 19.99 -10.28 1.28
CA TYR A 264 20.07 -9.71 2.60
C TYR A 264 18.70 -9.72 3.32
N LEU A 265 17.63 -9.28 2.65
CA LEU A 265 16.28 -9.29 3.22
C LEU A 265 15.80 -10.70 3.56
N LEU A 266 15.99 -11.67 2.65
CA LEU A 266 15.62 -13.06 2.88
C LEU A 266 16.38 -13.67 4.06
N LYS A 267 17.69 -13.40 4.15
CA LYS A 267 18.50 -13.80 5.30
C LYS A 267 17.97 -13.18 6.60
N LYS A 268 17.68 -11.88 6.60
CA LYS A 268 17.12 -11.16 7.75
C LYS A 268 15.78 -11.74 8.19
N PHE A 269 14.90 -12.09 7.27
CA PHE A 269 13.63 -12.75 7.60
C PHE A 269 13.80 -14.15 8.18
N LYS A 270 14.76 -14.92 7.63
CA LYS A 270 15.09 -16.25 8.14
C LYS A 270 15.63 -16.17 9.57
N GLU A 271 16.54 -15.24 9.85
CA GLU A 271 17.08 -15.00 11.19
C GLU A 271 16.00 -14.48 12.16
N GLY A 272 15.06 -13.68 11.68
CA GLY A 272 13.88 -13.25 12.41
C GLY A 272 12.81 -14.34 12.62
N GLY A 273 13.04 -15.57 12.13
CA GLY A 273 12.11 -16.70 12.27
C GLY A 273 10.83 -16.57 11.43
N LYS A 274 10.80 -15.68 10.44
CA LYS A 274 9.63 -15.41 9.57
C LYS A 274 10.01 -15.37 8.08
N PRO A 275 10.72 -16.38 7.53
CA PRO A 275 11.05 -16.39 6.09
C PRO A 275 9.76 -16.43 5.26
N PRO A 276 9.61 -15.62 4.20
CA PRO A 276 8.45 -15.70 3.31
C PRO A 276 8.26 -17.13 2.77
N ILE A 277 7.01 -17.58 2.66
CA ILE A 277 6.70 -18.93 2.16
C ILE A 277 7.03 -19.01 0.66
N ASN A 278 6.60 -18.00 -0.09
CA ASN A 278 6.90 -17.86 -1.51
C ASN A 278 7.49 -16.48 -1.78
N THR A 279 8.45 -16.41 -2.70
CA THR A 279 8.99 -15.15 -3.21
C THR A 279 8.85 -15.12 -4.72
N LEU A 280 8.23 -14.07 -5.27
CA LEU A 280 8.12 -13.83 -6.70
C LEU A 280 8.94 -12.57 -7.04
N VAL A 281 9.97 -12.72 -7.87
CA VAL A 281 10.74 -11.61 -8.42
C VAL A 281 10.22 -11.23 -9.80
N CYS A 282 10.13 -9.94 -10.08
CA CYS A 282 9.62 -9.39 -11.34
C CYS A 282 10.61 -8.38 -11.90
N GLY A 283 10.93 -8.48 -13.19
CA GLY A 283 11.84 -7.55 -13.85
C GLY A 283 11.68 -7.53 -15.37
N ASP A 284 12.33 -6.57 -16.01
CA ASP A 284 12.31 -6.36 -17.46
C ASP A 284 13.70 -6.10 -18.05
N SER A 285 14.71 -5.74 -17.25
CA SER A 285 16.02 -5.31 -17.78
C SER A 285 17.21 -6.02 -17.12
N GLY A 286 18.42 -5.75 -17.61
CA GLY A 286 19.65 -6.42 -17.15
C GLY A 286 19.97 -6.16 -15.68
N ASN A 287 19.52 -5.04 -15.10
CA ASN A 287 19.72 -4.75 -13.68
C ASN A 287 18.88 -5.66 -12.76
N ASP A 288 17.90 -6.38 -13.31
CA ASP A 288 17.03 -7.32 -12.61
C ASP A 288 17.57 -8.76 -12.63
N ALA A 289 18.53 -9.08 -13.51
CA ALA A 289 19.06 -10.44 -13.70
C ALA A 289 19.52 -11.10 -12.39
N GLU A 290 20.13 -10.34 -11.49
CA GLU A 290 20.56 -10.84 -10.18
C GLU A 290 19.40 -11.29 -9.29
N LEU A 291 18.19 -10.71 -9.44
CA LEU A 291 17.00 -11.13 -8.70
C LEU A 291 16.61 -12.57 -9.05
N PHE A 292 16.70 -12.93 -10.33
CA PHE A 292 16.36 -14.26 -10.85
C PHE A 292 17.40 -15.33 -10.47
N SER A 293 18.59 -14.90 -10.05
CA SER A 293 19.67 -15.79 -9.60
C SER A 293 19.53 -16.20 -8.13
N ILE A 294 18.59 -15.60 -7.39
CA ILE A 294 18.37 -15.91 -5.99
C ILE A 294 17.78 -17.32 -5.86
N PRO A 295 18.36 -18.21 -5.03
CA PRO A 295 17.82 -19.54 -4.84
C PRO A 295 16.38 -19.55 -4.33
N ASP A 296 15.60 -20.53 -4.77
CA ASP A 296 14.24 -20.80 -4.32
C ASP A 296 13.19 -19.69 -4.54
N VAL A 297 13.47 -18.71 -5.41
CA VAL A 297 12.47 -17.73 -5.86
C VAL A 297 11.75 -18.22 -7.12
N TYR A 298 10.51 -17.75 -7.28
CA TYR A 298 9.83 -17.72 -8.57
C TYR A 298 10.19 -16.42 -9.28
N GLY A 299 10.31 -16.44 -10.60
CA GLY A 299 10.69 -15.28 -11.40
C GLY A 299 9.76 -15.07 -12.58
N VAL A 300 9.41 -13.82 -12.85
CA VAL A 300 8.72 -13.41 -14.08
C VAL A 300 9.48 -12.29 -14.78
N MET A 301 9.87 -12.57 -16.02
CA MET A 301 10.22 -11.55 -17.00
C MET A 301 8.93 -11.12 -17.69
N VAL A 302 8.57 -9.84 -17.62
CA VAL A 302 7.36 -9.34 -18.28
C VAL A 302 7.53 -9.37 -19.80
N SER A 303 6.44 -9.40 -20.58
CA SER A 303 6.54 -9.60 -22.04
C SER A 303 7.30 -8.50 -22.80
N ASN A 304 7.42 -7.33 -22.19
CA ASN A 304 8.19 -6.19 -22.69
C ASN A 304 9.63 -6.16 -22.14
N ALA A 305 10.15 -7.29 -21.64
CA ALA A 305 11.52 -7.41 -21.19
C ALA A 305 12.52 -7.11 -22.33
N GLN A 306 13.61 -6.45 -21.97
CA GLN A 306 14.69 -6.09 -22.88
C GLN A 306 15.54 -7.31 -23.24
N GLU A 307 16.18 -7.23 -24.41
CA GLU A 307 16.96 -8.32 -25.00
C GLU A 307 18.05 -8.85 -24.06
N GLU A 308 18.69 -7.96 -23.30
CA GLU A 308 19.72 -8.30 -22.30
C GLU A 308 19.23 -9.26 -21.21
N LEU A 309 18.00 -9.09 -20.70
CA LEU A 309 17.44 -9.99 -19.68
C LEU A 309 17.03 -11.33 -20.30
N LEU A 310 16.49 -11.30 -21.52
CA LEU A 310 16.11 -12.50 -22.26
C LEU A 310 17.35 -13.35 -22.63
N GLN A 311 18.43 -12.70 -23.03
CA GLN A 311 19.71 -13.34 -23.29
C GLN A 311 20.28 -13.94 -22.00
N TRP A 312 20.29 -13.17 -20.90
CA TRP A 312 20.70 -13.69 -19.60
C TRP A 312 19.92 -14.96 -19.23
N HIS A 313 18.60 -14.95 -19.40
CA HIS A 313 17.76 -16.12 -19.14
C HIS A 313 18.12 -17.31 -20.03
N ALA A 314 18.32 -17.09 -21.33
CA ALA A 314 18.70 -18.14 -22.27
C ALA A 314 20.03 -18.82 -21.91
N GLU A 315 20.97 -18.05 -21.33
CA GLU A 315 22.30 -18.52 -20.94
C GLU A 315 22.34 -19.17 -19.54
N HIS A 316 21.56 -18.66 -18.59
CA HIS A 316 21.70 -19.01 -17.16
C HIS A 316 20.51 -19.76 -16.56
N ALA A 317 19.31 -19.59 -17.14
CA ALA A 317 18.06 -19.99 -16.50
C ALA A 317 17.07 -20.73 -17.42
N LYS A 318 17.48 -21.10 -18.64
CA LYS A 318 16.60 -21.71 -19.66
C LYS A 318 15.88 -22.98 -19.20
N GLU A 319 16.51 -23.76 -18.33
CA GLU A 319 15.93 -25.00 -17.77
C GLU A 319 15.23 -24.79 -16.42
N ASN A 320 15.27 -23.56 -15.87
CA ASN A 320 14.67 -23.26 -14.59
C ASN A 320 13.16 -23.05 -14.73
N THR A 321 12.38 -24.07 -14.37
CA THR A 321 10.91 -24.04 -14.42
C THR A 321 10.27 -23.05 -13.44
N LYS A 322 11.03 -22.47 -12.51
CA LYS A 322 10.56 -21.39 -11.62
C LYS A 322 10.68 -20.01 -12.25
N ILE A 323 11.19 -19.88 -13.47
CA ILE A 323 11.29 -18.60 -14.18
C ILE A 323 10.47 -18.70 -15.47
N ILE A 324 9.65 -17.69 -15.72
CA ILE A 324 8.86 -17.59 -16.96
C ILE A 324 9.07 -16.25 -17.64
N HIS A 325 8.88 -16.26 -18.96
CA HIS A 325 8.62 -15.07 -19.75
C HIS A 325 7.11 -14.95 -19.93
N ALA A 326 6.49 -13.95 -19.30
CA ALA A 326 5.04 -13.76 -19.35
C ALA A 326 4.58 -13.35 -20.75
N SER A 327 3.33 -13.67 -21.08
CA SER A 327 2.68 -13.18 -22.30
C SER A 327 2.22 -11.73 -22.15
N ASN A 328 1.92 -11.31 -20.93
CA ASN A 328 1.46 -9.97 -20.61
C ASN A 328 2.59 -9.02 -20.19
N ARG A 329 2.41 -7.75 -20.53
CA ARG A 329 3.34 -6.66 -20.22
C ARG A 329 3.14 -6.10 -18.81
N CYS A 330 4.20 -5.56 -18.24
CA CYS A 330 4.21 -4.86 -16.98
C CYS A 330 3.43 -5.60 -15.85
N ALA A 331 2.67 -4.88 -15.02
CA ALA A 331 1.89 -5.43 -13.91
C ALA A 331 0.92 -6.56 -14.31
N ALA A 332 0.46 -6.63 -15.56
CA ALA A 332 -0.36 -7.74 -16.02
C ALA A 332 0.45 -9.04 -16.14
N GLY A 333 1.74 -8.96 -16.48
CA GLY A 333 2.66 -10.11 -16.43
C GLY A 333 2.90 -10.61 -15.01
N ILE A 334 2.94 -9.71 -14.02
CA ILE A 334 3.02 -10.09 -12.59
C ILE A 334 1.77 -10.87 -12.17
N ILE A 335 0.58 -10.40 -12.54
CA ILE A 335 -0.68 -11.08 -12.28
C ILE A 335 -0.72 -12.46 -12.97
N GLU A 336 -0.26 -12.55 -14.21
CA GLU A 336 -0.13 -13.82 -14.94
C GLU A 336 0.75 -14.80 -14.17
N ALA A 337 1.93 -14.37 -13.70
CA ALA A 337 2.86 -15.22 -12.95
C ALA A 337 2.30 -15.74 -11.63
N ILE A 338 1.53 -14.91 -10.90
CA ILE A 338 0.83 -15.37 -9.69
C ILE A 338 -0.04 -16.59 -9.99
N GLY A 339 -0.79 -16.56 -11.09
CA GLY A 339 -1.63 -17.68 -11.53
C GLY A 339 -0.82 -18.85 -12.05
N HIS A 340 0.18 -18.59 -12.89
CA HIS A 340 1.03 -19.61 -13.52
C HIS A 340 1.72 -20.50 -12.48
N PHE A 341 2.30 -19.91 -11.45
CA PHE A 341 3.01 -20.63 -10.38
C PHE A 341 2.09 -21.12 -9.25
N GLY A 342 0.79 -20.86 -9.31
CA GLY A 342 -0.15 -21.25 -8.25
C GLY A 342 0.07 -20.51 -6.93
N LEU A 343 0.53 -19.26 -6.96
CA LEU A 343 0.85 -18.45 -5.76
C LEU A 343 -0.39 -17.82 -5.10
N GLY A 344 -1.56 -18.04 -5.68
CA GLY A 344 -2.87 -17.62 -5.18
C GLY A 344 -3.81 -17.17 -6.30
N PRO A 345 -4.98 -16.61 -5.97
CA PRO A 345 -5.92 -16.10 -6.96
C PRO A 345 -5.33 -14.94 -7.76
N ASN A 346 -5.45 -14.98 -9.08
CA ASN A 346 -4.89 -13.97 -9.99
C ASN A 346 -5.96 -13.19 -10.78
N THR A 347 -7.23 -13.28 -10.39
CA THR A 347 -8.31 -12.50 -11.03
C THR A 347 -8.50 -11.19 -10.29
N SER A 348 -8.20 -10.07 -10.94
CA SER A 348 -8.41 -8.75 -10.33
C SER A 348 -9.91 -8.49 -10.15
N PRO A 349 -10.33 -7.85 -9.04
CA PRO A 349 -11.71 -7.34 -8.91
C PRO A 349 -12.11 -6.39 -10.06
N ARG A 350 -11.13 -5.77 -10.73
CA ARG A 350 -11.36 -4.93 -11.91
C ARG A 350 -11.65 -5.71 -13.20
N ASP A 351 -11.45 -7.01 -13.23
CA ASP A 351 -11.72 -7.85 -14.41
C ASP A 351 -13.14 -8.42 -14.40
N SER A 352 -13.84 -8.33 -13.26
CA SER A 352 -15.20 -8.85 -13.13
C SER A 352 -16.18 -7.96 -13.91
N SER A 353 -16.89 -8.53 -14.89
CA SER A 353 -18.01 -7.90 -15.58
C SER A 353 -19.22 -7.76 -14.66
N ASP A 354 -19.46 -8.79 -13.83
CA ASP A 354 -20.50 -8.80 -12.82
C ASP A 354 -19.99 -8.14 -11.54
N ILE A 355 -20.32 -6.86 -11.41
CA ILE A 355 -20.01 -6.00 -10.25
C ILE A 355 -20.49 -6.63 -8.91
N LEU A 356 -21.47 -7.55 -8.99
CA LEU A 356 -22.27 -7.99 -7.84
C LEU A 356 -22.27 -9.52 -7.60
N VAL A 357 -21.45 -10.30 -8.32
CA VAL A 357 -21.39 -11.76 -8.16
C VAL A 357 -19.97 -12.19 -7.78
N SER A 358 -19.73 -12.50 -6.49
CA SER A 358 -18.55 -13.27 -6.08
C SER A 358 -18.91 -14.74 -5.89
N LYS A 359 -18.16 -15.60 -6.57
CA LYS A 359 -18.03 -17.04 -6.27
C LYS A 359 -16.86 -17.29 -5.30
N LEU A 360 -16.56 -16.36 -4.39
CA LEU A 360 -15.51 -16.62 -3.40
C LEU A 360 -16.14 -17.41 -2.25
N ASP A 361 -15.66 -18.64 -2.06
CA ASP A 361 -16.12 -19.53 -0.99
C ASP A 361 -15.76 -19.01 0.42
N ASN A 362 -14.92 -17.97 0.53
CA ASN A 362 -14.54 -17.30 1.77
C ASN A 362 -14.65 -15.76 1.63
N PHE A 363 -15.58 -15.15 2.35
CA PHE A 363 -15.85 -13.71 2.34
C PHE A 363 -14.80 -12.92 3.14
N ASN A 364 -14.30 -11.81 2.57
CA ASN A 364 -13.22 -10.97 3.11
C ASN A 364 -13.62 -9.48 3.09
N PRO A 365 -13.67 -8.77 4.24
CA PRO A 365 -14.00 -7.34 4.28
C PRO A 365 -13.14 -6.45 3.37
N SER A 366 -11.84 -6.78 3.20
CA SER A 366 -10.95 -6.04 2.29
C SER A 366 -11.45 -6.11 0.85
N HIS A 367 -11.88 -7.30 0.42
CA HIS A 367 -12.36 -7.54 -0.93
C HIS A 367 -13.65 -6.79 -1.23
N GLU A 368 -14.59 -6.77 -0.28
CA GLU A 368 -15.87 -6.07 -0.45
C GLU A 368 -15.69 -4.55 -0.53
N VAL A 369 -14.82 -3.97 0.30
CA VAL A 369 -14.54 -2.53 0.27
C VAL A 369 -13.81 -2.14 -1.03
N VAL A 370 -12.84 -2.94 -1.50
CA VAL A 370 -12.18 -2.71 -2.80
C VAL A 370 -13.19 -2.76 -3.94
N LYS A 371 -14.07 -3.77 -3.95
CA LYS A 371 -15.15 -3.89 -4.95
C LYS A 371 -16.10 -2.71 -4.93
N PHE A 372 -16.49 -2.24 -3.75
CA PHE A 372 -17.37 -1.08 -3.61
C PHE A 372 -16.78 0.15 -4.31
N TYR A 373 -15.50 0.47 -4.07
CA TYR A 373 -14.89 1.65 -4.69
C TYR A 373 -14.58 1.49 -6.18
N ILE A 374 -14.36 0.28 -6.68
CA ILE A 374 -14.30 0.01 -8.14
C ILE A 374 -15.68 0.21 -8.77
N THR A 375 -16.74 -0.22 -8.09
CA THR A 375 -18.13 0.01 -8.54
C THR A 375 -18.44 1.50 -8.61
N TYR A 376 -18.06 2.24 -7.57
CA TYR A 376 -18.17 3.69 -7.51
C TYR A 376 -17.41 4.38 -8.67
N GLU A 377 -16.17 3.96 -8.97
CA GLU A 377 -15.42 4.47 -10.12
C GLU A 377 -16.19 4.26 -11.44
N ARG A 378 -16.60 3.03 -11.72
CA ARG A 378 -17.33 2.67 -12.95
C ARG A 378 -18.66 3.39 -13.07
N TRP A 379 -19.37 3.58 -11.95
CA TRP A 379 -20.64 4.30 -11.90
C TRP A 379 -20.47 5.77 -12.33
N ARG A 380 -19.50 6.48 -11.75
CA ARG A 380 -19.22 7.88 -12.12
C ARG A 380 -18.71 8.03 -13.55
N ARG A 381 -18.08 6.99 -14.11
CA ARG A 381 -17.61 6.96 -15.50
C ARG A 381 -18.65 6.48 -16.52
N ALA A 382 -19.85 6.08 -16.06
CA ALA A 382 -20.87 5.42 -16.89
C ALA A 382 -20.38 4.15 -17.61
N GLU A 383 -19.47 3.42 -16.97
CA GLU A 383 -18.95 2.12 -17.43
C GLU A 383 -19.75 0.94 -16.84
N ALA A 384 -20.60 1.20 -15.85
CA ALA A 384 -21.60 0.28 -15.34
C ALA A 384 -22.98 0.59 -15.95
N GLU A 385 -23.84 -0.41 -16.13
CA GLU A 385 -25.22 -0.18 -16.58
C GLU A 385 -25.98 0.69 -15.56
N LYS A 386 -26.64 1.75 -16.05
CA LYS A 386 -27.49 2.59 -15.21
C LYS A 386 -28.70 1.79 -14.73
N SER A 387 -28.60 1.26 -13.53
CA SER A 387 -29.64 0.43 -12.94
C SER A 387 -30.06 0.97 -11.58
N ASP A 388 -31.34 1.35 -11.48
CA ASP A 388 -31.94 1.70 -10.18
C ASP A 388 -31.88 0.51 -9.21
N LEU A 389 -31.80 -0.72 -9.73
CA LEU A 389 -31.61 -1.93 -8.92
C LEU A 389 -30.26 -1.90 -8.18
N LEU A 390 -29.20 -1.34 -8.76
CA LEU A 390 -27.90 -1.22 -8.09
C LEU A 390 -27.98 -0.27 -6.89
N ILE A 391 -28.56 0.92 -7.07
CA ILE A 391 -28.78 1.88 -5.97
C ILE A 391 -29.72 1.28 -4.91
N GLN A 392 -30.81 0.65 -5.32
CA GLN A 392 -31.76 -0.01 -4.41
C GLN A 392 -31.12 -1.15 -3.63
N SER A 393 -30.22 -1.90 -4.29
CA SER A 393 -29.49 -3.00 -3.67
C SER A 393 -28.52 -2.56 -2.58
N LEU A 394 -27.85 -1.42 -2.77
CA LEU A 394 -27.02 -0.80 -1.73
C LEU A 394 -27.88 -0.30 -0.56
N LYS A 395 -29.06 0.28 -0.85
CA LYS A 395 -29.98 0.86 0.14
C LYS A 395 -30.83 -0.14 0.91
N HIS A 396 -30.72 -1.45 0.68
CA HIS A 396 -31.61 -2.43 1.31
C HIS A 396 -33.10 -2.17 0.99
N ILE A 397 -33.44 -1.77 -0.25
CA ILE A 397 -34.85 -1.71 -0.65
C ILE A 397 -35.23 -3.03 -1.31
N CYS A 398 -35.78 -3.93 -0.51
CA CYS A 398 -36.47 -5.11 -1.01
C CYS A 398 -37.80 -4.66 -1.65
N VAL A 399 -37.77 -4.23 -2.92
CA VAL A 399 -39.03 -4.08 -3.66
C VAL A 399 -39.51 -5.49 -3.98
N SER A 400 -40.45 -5.99 -3.18
CA SER A 400 -41.32 -7.07 -3.63
C SER A 400 -42.11 -6.54 -4.82
N MET A 401 -41.58 -6.70 -6.04
CA MET A 401 -42.37 -6.52 -7.25
C MET A 401 -43.42 -7.63 -7.28
N ARG A 402 -44.57 -7.40 -6.65
CA ARG A 402 -45.80 -8.07 -7.06
C ARG A 402 -46.15 -7.51 -8.42
N LEU A 403 -45.77 -8.20 -9.50
CA LEU A 403 -46.38 -7.99 -10.81
C LEU A 403 -47.87 -8.36 -10.69
N PRO A 404 -48.82 -7.41 -10.72
CA PRO A 404 -50.21 -7.76 -10.86
C PRO A 404 -50.43 -8.03 -12.35
N TYR A 405 -51.05 -9.17 -12.67
CA TYR A 405 -51.47 -9.60 -14.02
C TYR A 405 -50.40 -10.24 -14.92
N LEU A 406 -50.23 -11.55 -14.74
CA LEU A 406 -49.93 -12.47 -15.84
C LEU A 406 -51.02 -13.56 -15.89
N PRO A 407 -51.60 -13.88 -17.07
CA PRO A 407 -52.62 -14.90 -17.19
C PRO A 407 -52.08 -16.28 -16.80
N ARG A 408 -52.98 -17.15 -16.32
CA ARG A 408 -52.76 -18.46 -15.69
C ARG A 408 -52.03 -19.56 -16.51
N PHE A 409 -51.23 -19.23 -17.52
CA PHE A 409 -50.68 -20.21 -18.47
C PHE A 409 -49.16 -20.47 -18.42
N PHE A 410 -48.43 -19.97 -17.42
CA PHE A 410 -47.04 -20.40 -17.17
C PHE A 410 -46.90 -20.94 -15.76
N LYS A 411 -47.21 -22.23 -15.58
CA LYS A 411 -47.04 -22.96 -14.30
C LYS A 411 -45.84 -23.91 -14.28
N TYR A 412 -45.03 -23.94 -15.33
CA TYR A 412 -43.87 -24.85 -15.47
C TYR A 412 -42.69 -24.21 -16.20
N PHE A 413 -42.35 -22.97 -15.85
CA PHE A 413 -41.02 -22.44 -16.13
C PHE A 413 -40.46 -21.87 -14.83
N HIS A 414 -39.31 -22.40 -14.44
CA HIS A 414 -38.53 -22.09 -13.24
C HIS A 414 -38.40 -20.57 -13.04
N PHE A 415 -39.20 -20.00 -12.14
CA PHE A 415 -39.06 -18.62 -11.66
C PHE A 415 -38.04 -18.59 -10.52
N THR A 416 -36.84 -19.10 -10.80
CA THR A 416 -35.65 -19.14 -9.92
C THR A 416 -34.45 -18.48 -10.61
N CYS A 417 -34.73 -17.58 -11.55
CA CYS A 417 -33.77 -16.62 -12.06
C CYS A 417 -34.24 -15.23 -11.62
N THR A 418 -33.30 -14.38 -11.18
CA THR A 418 -33.50 -12.97 -10.83
C THR A 418 -33.91 -12.64 -9.38
N LEU A 419 -33.26 -13.25 -8.37
CA LEU A 419 -33.28 -12.77 -6.98
C LEU A 419 -32.00 -13.13 -6.19
N ILE A 420 -30.90 -13.37 -6.90
CA ILE A 420 -29.54 -13.41 -6.34
C ILE A 420 -28.86 -12.10 -6.78
N LEU A 421 -29.47 -10.98 -6.43
CA LEU A 421 -28.89 -9.66 -6.64
C LEU A 421 -28.49 -9.13 -5.26
N VAL A 422 -27.17 -8.99 -5.07
CA VAL A 422 -26.50 -8.16 -4.07
C VAL A 422 -26.82 -8.51 -2.62
N LYS A 423 -25.95 -9.33 -2.03
CA LYS A 423 -26.06 -9.67 -0.62
C LYS A 423 -24.80 -9.35 0.19
N SER A 424 -23.67 -8.93 -0.39
CA SER A 424 -22.40 -8.90 0.34
C SER A 424 -22.12 -7.59 1.10
N PHE A 425 -22.66 -6.45 0.68
CA PHE A 425 -22.41 -5.15 1.31
C PHE A 425 -23.67 -4.26 1.31
N ILE A 426 -24.21 -4.00 2.49
CA ILE A 426 -25.54 -3.40 2.73
C ILE A 426 -25.37 -2.19 3.65
N LEU A 427 -26.16 -1.13 3.50
CA LEU A 427 -26.15 -0.01 4.44
C LEU A 427 -27.03 -0.30 5.66
N HIS A 428 -26.50 -0.06 6.86
CA HIS A 428 -27.34 -0.13 8.05
C HIS A 428 -28.32 1.06 8.08
N PRO A 429 -29.61 0.87 8.47
CA PRO A 429 -30.63 1.93 8.45
C PRO A 429 -30.27 3.19 9.23
N THR A 430 -29.49 3.03 10.31
CA THR A 430 -29.02 4.12 11.17
C THR A 430 -27.53 4.41 10.98
N GLY A 431 -26.93 3.92 9.91
CA GLY A 431 -25.50 4.08 9.70
C GLY A 431 -25.14 5.51 9.30
N ILE A 432 -23.94 5.94 9.70
CA ILE A 432 -23.49 7.33 9.60
C ILE A 432 -22.21 7.40 8.76
N ALA A 433 -22.10 8.42 7.90
CA ALA A 433 -20.86 8.80 7.25
C ALA A 433 -20.41 10.18 7.75
N VAL A 434 -19.17 10.26 8.22
CA VAL A 434 -18.49 11.51 8.54
C VAL A 434 -17.63 11.89 7.34
N HIS A 435 -18.03 12.96 6.66
CA HIS A 435 -17.31 13.52 5.52
C HIS A 435 -15.98 14.15 5.99
N PRO A 436 -14.93 14.23 5.15
CA PRO A 436 -13.67 14.89 5.51
C PRO A 436 -13.77 16.36 5.95
N SER A 437 -14.89 17.03 5.67
CA SER A 437 -15.20 18.38 6.17
C SER A 437 -15.68 18.42 7.63
N GLY A 438 -15.93 17.25 8.22
CA GLY A 438 -16.53 17.10 9.55
C GLY A 438 -18.05 17.07 9.58
N VAL A 439 -18.71 17.21 8.41
CA VAL A 439 -20.18 17.10 8.32
C VAL A 439 -20.59 15.64 8.40
N GLU A 440 -21.60 15.36 9.22
CA GLU A 440 -22.20 14.03 9.35
C GLU A 440 -23.42 13.92 8.45
N HIS A 441 -23.50 12.80 7.73
CA HIS A 441 -24.63 12.42 6.89
C HIS A 441 -25.09 11.01 7.26
N SER A 442 -26.36 10.70 7.06
CA SER A 442 -26.78 9.30 7.06
C SER A 442 -26.19 8.59 5.83
N LEU A 443 -25.87 7.30 5.97
CA LEU A 443 -25.36 6.53 4.84
C LEU A 443 -26.35 6.44 3.68
N HIS A 444 -27.65 6.51 3.98
CA HIS A 444 -28.70 6.54 2.95
C HIS A 444 -28.65 7.83 2.14
N GLU A 445 -28.51 8.99 2.79
CA GLU A 445 -28.32 10.28 2.10
C GLU A 445 -27.07 10.26 1.23
N CYS A 446 -25.96 9.69 1.71
CA CYS A 446 -24.74 9.54 0.93
C CYS A 446 -24.91 8.66 -0.33
N ILE A 447 -25.90 7.75 -0.36
CA ILE A 447 -26.13 6.87 -1.51
C ILE A 447 -27.29 7.42 -2.37
N ASP A 448 -28.14 8.29 -1.83
CA ASP A 448 -29.05 9.12 -2.61
C ASP A 448 -28.29 10.03 -3.59
N THR A 449 -27.08 10.49 -3.24
CA THR A 449 -26.24 11.31 -4.14
C THR A 449 -25.64 10.51 -5.30
N PHE A 450 -25.56 9.18 -5.24
CA PHE A 450 -24.96 8.39 -6.34
C PHE A 450 -25.73 8.57 -7.66
N GLY A 451 -27.06 8.65 -7.61
CA GLY A 451 -27.90 8.81 -8.80
C GLY A 451 -27.52 10.03 -9.66
N PRO A 452 -27.52 11.25 -9.06
CA PRO A 452 -27.04 12.47 -9.72
C PRO A 452 -25.62 12.40 -10.30
N HIS A 453 -24.72 11.59 -9.71
CA HIS A 453 -23.33 11.47 -10.14
C HIS A 453 -23.07 10.35 -11.17
N TYR A 454 -24.10 9.67 -11.68
CA TYR A 454 -23.90 8.69 -12.75
C TYR A 454 -23.34 9.37 -14.02
N GLY A 455 -22.19 8.90 -14.50
CA GLY A 455 -21.56 9.42 -15.72
C GLY A 455 -20.98 10.83 -15.62
N ASP A 456 -20.93 11.45 -14.44
CA ASP A 456 -20.41 12.82 -14.26
C ASP A 456 -18.90 12.96 -14.57
N LYS A 457 -18.20 11.83 -14.56
CA LYS A 457 -16.79 11.66 -14.94
C LYS A 457 -16.60 10.90 -16.26
N GLN A 458 -17.65 10.68 -17.04
CA GLN A 458 -17.54 10.07 -18.36
C GLN A 458 -16.64 10.93 -19.28
N GLY A 459 -15.66 10.31 -19.92
CA GLY A 459 -14.70 10.99 -20.80
C GLY A 459 -13.66 11.88 -20.08
N LYS A 460 -13.62 11.87 -18.75
CA LYS A 460 -12.64 12.63 -17.93
C LYS A 460 -11.58 11.71 -17.34
N GLN A 461 -10.45 12.28 -16.92
CA GLN A 461 -9.52 11.53 -16.07
C GLN A 461 -10.19 11.34 -14.71
N PHE A 462 -10.55 10.09 -14.41
CA PHE A 462 -11.11 9.71 -13.12
C PHE A 462 -10.71 8.27 -12.82
N ARG A 463 -9.94 8.07 -11.75
CA ARG A 463 -9.54 6.75 -11.24
C ARG A 463 -9.59 6.74 -9.72
N VAL A 464 -10.02 5.63 -9.15
CA VAL A 464 -10.12 5.42 -7.70
C VAL A 464 -9.33 4.19 -7.32
N TRP A 465 -8.47 4.27 -6.31
CA TRP A 465 -7.86 3.07 -5.76
C TRP A 465 -7.77 3.18 -4.25
N LEU A 466 -7.69 2.01 -3.62
CA LEU A 466 -7.41 1.93 -2.20
C LEU A 466 -5.93 1.63 -2.03
N ASP A 467 -5.34 2.18 -0.98
CA ASP A 467 -4.00 1.84 -0.54
C ASP A 467 -4.05 1.54 0.96
N ARG A 468 -3.13 0.72 1.41
CA ARG A 468 -2.98 0.38 2.83
C ARG A 468 -4.21 -0.24 3.50
N VAL A 469 -4.99 -1.05 2.79
CA VAL A 469 -6.18 -1.72 3.35
C VAL A 469 -5.79 -2.63 4.51
N PHE A 470 -6.35 -2.33 5.67
CA PHE A 470 -6.16 -3.06 6.91
C PHE A 470 -7.52 -3.47 7.47
N THR A 471 -7.67 -4.74 7.80
CA THR A 471 -8.90 -5.30 8.36
C THR A 471 -8.61 -5.93 9.72
N SER A 472 -9.48 -5.68 10.68
CA SER A 472 -9.39 -6.24 12.02
C SER A 472 -10.76 -6.59 12.57
N GLN A 473 -10.92 -7.82 13.02
CA GLN A 473 -12.12 -8.24 13.73
C GLN A 473 -12.06 -7.71 15.17
N ILE A 474 -13.03 -6.85 15.53
CA ILE A 474 -13.08 -6.18 16.84
C ILE A 474 -14.17 -6.75 17.76
N GLY A 475 -15.08 -7.56 17.22
CA GLY A 475 -16.14 -8.26 17.94
C GLY A 475 -16.47 -9.61 17.30
N SER A 476 -17.47 -10.31 17.82
CA SER A 476 -17.90 -11.60 17.22
C SER A 476 -18.37 -11.43 15.78
N THR A 477 -19.05 -10.32 15.48
CA THR A 477 -19.58 -9.99 14.15
C THR A 477 -19.03 -8.67 13.60
N SER A 478 -18.33 -7.88 14.41
CA SER A 478 -17.90 -6.52 14.05
C SER A 478 -16.47 -6.49 13.51
N TRP A 479 -16.29 -5.74 12.43
CA TRP A 479 -15.04 -5.56 11.71
C TRP A 479 -14.71 -4.10 11.54
N LEU A 480 -13.46 -3.74 11.78
CA LEU A 480 -12.89 -2.44 11.49
C LEU A 480 -12.03 -2.56 10.23
N VAL A 481 -12.29 -1.70 9.25
CA VAL A 481 -11.51 -1.61 8.01
C VAL A 481 -10.92 -0.21 7.90
N LYS A 482 -9.62 -0.10 7.63
CA LYS A 482 -8.92 1.18 7.46
C LYS A 482 -8.14 1.18 6.15
N PHE A 483 -8.14 2.29 5.43
CA PHE A 483 -7.42 2.42 4.16
C PHE A 483 -7.30 3.88 3.76
N ASP A 484 -6.39 4.16 2.83
CA ASP A 484 -6.36 5.42 2.12
C ASP A 484 -7.19 5.28 0.85
N LYS A 485 -8.19 6.14 0.72
CA LYS A 485 -8.95 6.26 -0.52
C LYS A 485 -8.30 7.33 -1.38
N TRP A 486 -7.85 6.93 -2.56
CA TRP A 486 -7.29 7.85 -3.54
C TRP A 486 -8.26 8.08 -4.69
N GLU A 487 -8.39 9.33 -5.12
CA GLU A 487 -9.00 9.72 -6.39
C GLU A 487 -7.99 10.50 -7.23
N LEU A 488 -7.78 10.07 -8.48
CA LEU A 488 -7.07 10.83 -9.50
C LEU A 488 -8.11 11.47 -10.42
N THR A 489 -8.04 12.79 -10.54
CA THR A 489 -8.91 13.62 -11.38
C THR A 489 -8.08 14.49 -12.32
N ASP A 490 -8.72 15.19 -13.27
CA ASP A 490 -8.07 16.19 -14.12
C ASP A 490 -7.39 17.32 -13.29
N ASP A 491 -7.89 17.61 -12.09
CA ASP A 491 -7.36 18.63 -11.16
C ASP A 491 -6.19 18.13 -10.28
N GLY A 492 -5.84 16.84 -10.43
CA GLY A 492 -4.80 16.18 -9.64
C GLY A 492 -5.36 15.12 -8.71
N ARG A 493 -4.61 14.84 -7.64
CA ARG A 493 -4.90 13.73 -6.72
C ARG A 493 -5.45 14.19 -5.40
N HIS A 494 -6.42 13.42 -4.92
CA HIS A 494 -7.05 13.63 -3.64
C HIS A 494 -7.02 12.34 -2.83
N CYS A 495 -6.88 12.48 -1.51
CA CYS A 495 -6.76 11.34 -0.62
C CYS A 495 -7.49 11.59 0.70
N SER A 496 -8.30 10.62 1.12
CA SER A 496 -8.82 10.57 2.48
C SER A 496 -8.38 9.30 3.20
N LEU A 497 -8.02 9.46 4.46
CA LEU A 497 -7.91 8.38 5.42
C LEU A 497 -9.33 7.93 5.76
N THR A 498 -9.67 6.69 5.45
CA THR A 498 -11.03 6.16 5.61
C THR A 498 -11.03 5.03 6.63
N THR A 499 -11.92 5.11 7.61
CA THR A 499 -12.19 4.06 8.59
C THR A 499 -13.65 3.64 8.46
N ILE A 500 -13.87 2.34 8.31
CA ILE A 500 -15.17 1.72 8.12
C ILE A 500 -15.44 0.73 9.25
N LEU A 501 -16.64 0.80 9.81
CA LEU A 501 -17.18 -0.20 10.73
C LEU A 501 -18.23 -1.05 10.02
N LEU A 502 -17.99 -2.36 9.94
CA LEU A 502 -18.89 -3.34 9.35
C LEU A 502 -19.38 -4.31 10.42
N ASN A 503 -20.60 -4.81 10.26
CA ASN A 503 -21.11 -5.97 10.98
C ASN A 503 -21.43 -7.09 10.00
N SER A 504 -21.01 -8.32 10.30
CA SER A 504 -21.49 -9.49 9.56
C SER A 504 -22.96 -9.74 9.89
N GLU A 505 -23.79 -9.99 8.88
CA GLU A 505 -25.23 -10.20 9.05
C GLU A 505 -25.57 -11.60 9.59
N PRO A 506 -26.33 -11.70 10.69
CA PRO A 506 -26.84 -12.97 11.19
C PRO A 506 -27.80 -13.61 10.18
N GLY A 507 -27.46 -14.77 9.64
CA GLY A 507 -28.33 -15.54 8.73
C GLY A 507 -28.06 -15.35 7.23
N ASN A 508 -27.11 -14.49 6.87
CA ASN A 508 -26.59 -14.39 5.50
C ASN A 508 -25.05 -14.42 5.53
N PRO A 509 -24.45 -15.62 5.61
CA PRO A 509 -23.00 -15.78 5.63
C PRO A 509 -22.41 -15.10 4.39
N GLY A 510 -21.66 -14.02 4.62
CA GLY A 510 -21.03 -13.23 3.55
C GLY A 510 -21.62 -11.84 3.28
N ALA A 511 -22.63 -11.44 4.05
CA ALA A 511 -23.18 -10.09 4.03
C ALA A 511 -22.61 -9.23 5.16
N PHE A 512 -22.21 -8.00 4.83
CA PHE A 512 -21.83 -6.97 5.79
C PHE A 512 -22.84 -5.82 5.78
N SER A 513 -23.27 -5.38 6.96
CA SER A 513 -23.87 -4.06 7.14
C SER A 513 -22.81 -3.02 7.45
N LEU A 514 -22.79 -1.96 6.65
CA LEU A 514 -22.00 -0.77 6.87
C LEU A 514 -22.68 0.09 7.94
N LEU A 515 -22.03 0.20 9.10
CA LEU A 515 -22.54 0.96 10.25
C LEU A 515 -21.99 2.37 10.31
N HIS A 516 -20.71 2.53 9.97
CA HIS A 516 -20.03 3.81 10.11
C HIS A 516 -18.94 3.94 9.06
N VAL A 517 -18.87 5.11 8.44
CA VAL A 517 -17.74 5.54 7.61
C VAL A 517 -17.22 6.83 8.22
N HIS A 518 -15.93 6.88 8.48
CA HIS A 518 -15.26 8.11 8.90
C HIS A 518 -14.15 8.41 7.91
N GLN A 519 -14.17 9.61 7.34
CA GLN A 519 -13.13 10.07 6.44
C GLN A 519 -12.47 11.33 6.96
N THR A 520 -11.16 11.43 6.76
CA THR A 520 -10.38 12.64 7.05
C THR A 520 -9.43 12.89 5.90
N TRP A 521 -9.28 14.15 5.48
CA TRP A 521 -8.32 14.48 4.43
C TRP A 521 -6.89 14.11 4.86
N LEU A 522 -6.15 13.48 3.95
CA LEU A 522 -4.71 13.40 4.09
C LEU A 522 -4.12 14.79 3.86
N GLU A 523 -3.19 15.21 4.73
CA GLU A 523 -2.58 16.54 4.68
C GLU A 523 -1.98 16.84 3.29
N GLY A 524 -2.37 17.95 2.69
CA GLY A 524 -1.94 18.35 1.34
C GLY A 524 -2.71 17.71 0.18
N PHE A 525 -3.65 16.79 0.43
CA PHE A 525 -4.41 16.06 -0.60
C PHE A 525 -5.92 16.29 -0.52
N ALA A 526 -6.36 17.40 0.05
CA ALA A 526 -7.77 17.77 0.08
C ALA A 526 -8.31 18.06 -1.33
N ALA A 527 -9.58 17.71 -1.58
CA ALA A 527 -10.27 18.13 -2.79
C ALA A 527 -10.47 19.66 -2.82
N ARG A 528 -10.31 20.27 -4.01
CA ARG A 528 -10.54 21.72 -4.20
C ARG A 528 -12.00 22.09 -3.93
N CYS A 529 -12.93 21.28 -4.44
CA CYS A 529 -14.35 21.38 -4.18
C CYS A 529 -14.78 20.23 -3.27
N GLN A 530 -15.20 20.54 -2.04
CA GLN A 530 -15.61 19.51 -1.08
C GLN A 530 -16.86 18.75 -1.54
N ASN A 531 -17.71 19.36 -2.38
CA ASN A 531 -18.93 18.74 -2.89
C ASN A 531 -18.67 17.66 -3.96
N ASP A 532 -17.45 17.61 -4.52
CA ASP A 532 -17.10 16.59 -5.53
C ASP A 532 -16.69 15.25 -4.91
N TRP A 533 -16.49 15.24 -3.58
CA TRP A 533 -16.13 14.07 -2.77
C TRP A 533 -17.39 13.47 -2.13
N ILE A 534 -17.80 12.30 -2.61
CA ILE A 534 -19.16 11.79 -2.37
C ILE A 534 -19.19 10.61 -1.40
N PHE A 535 -18.10 9.85 -1.26
CA PHE A 535 -18.03 8.66 -0.38
C PHE A 535 -16.60 8.17 -0.14
#